data_AF-A0ABD7GNU7-F1
#
_entry.id   AF-A0ABD7GNU7-F1
#
_cell.length_a   1.000
_cell.length_b   1.000
_cell.length_c   1.000
_cell.angle_alpha   90.00
_cell.angle_beta   90.00
_cell.angle_gamma   90.00
#
_symmetry.space_group_name_H-M   'P 1'
#
loop_
_entity.id
_entity.type
_entity.pdbx_description
1 polymer ?
#
loop_
_entity_poly.entity_id
_entity_poly.type
_entity_poly.pdbx_seq_one_letter_code
_entity_poly.pdbx_strand_id
1 'polypeptide(L)' 'MDVEVKKQAKKAQLSNDEVKELIKKSQDGDQQARDLLVEKNMRLVWSVVQRFLNRGYEPDDLFQIGCIGLLKSVDK' A
#
# COMPACT_ATOMS: atom_id res chain seq x y z
N MET A 1 19.61 -12.11 11.53
CA MET A 1 19.26 -10.74 11.08
C MET A 1 17.74 -10.59 11.13
N ASP A 2 17.13 -10.83 12.29
CA ASP A 2 15.70 -11.20 12.39
C ASP A 2 14.89 -10.28 13.33
N VAL A 3 15.49 -9.18 13.78
CA VAL A 3 14.93 -8.33 14.84
C VAL A 3 14.32 -7.02 14.29
N GLU A 4 14.66 -6.60 13.07
CA GLU A 4 14.17 -5.31 12.54
C GLU A 4 12.79 -5.36 11.87
N VAL A 5 12.35 -6.54 11.39
CA VAL A 5 11.02 -6.70 10.76
C VAL A 5 9.88 -6.58 11.79
N LYS A 6 10.13 -6.96 13.06
CA LYS A 6 9.07 -7.04 14.08
C LYS A 6 8.64 -5.68 14.63
N LYS A 7 9.43 -4.61 14.46
CA LYS A 7 9.19 -3.32 15.14
C LYS A 7 8.18 -2.41 14.41
N GLN A 8 7.93 -2.63 13.12
CA GLN A 8 6.96 -1.83 12.35
C GLN A 8 5.50 -2.26 12.54
N ALA A 9 5.24 -3.44 13.12
CA ALA A 9 3.90 -3.99 13.29
C ALA A 9 2.97 -3.17 14.22
N LYS A 10 3.50 -2.13 14.86
CA LYS A 10 2.75 -1.22 15.75
C LYS A 10 2.55 0.20 15.19
N LYS A 11 2.82 0.44 13.89
CA LYS A 11 2.34 1.67 13.23
C LYS A 11 0.82 1.46 13.06
N ALA A 12 0.02 2.09 13.93
CA ALA A 12 -1.45 1.92 14.02
C ALA A 12 -2.09 1.66 12.64
N GLN A 13 -2.80 0.54 12.53
CA GLN A 13 -3.69 0.30 11.40
C GLN A 13 -4.76 1.38 11.41
N LEU A 14 -4.97 2.03 10.27
CA LEU A 14 -6.05 3.00 10.13
C LEU A 14 -7.38 2.26 10.28
N SER A 15 -8.29 2.81 11.06
CA SER A 15 -9.67 2.36 11.08
C SER A 15 -10.35 2.61 9.74
N ASN A 16 -11.45 1.91 9.47
CA ASN A 16 -12.19 2.08 8.22
C ASN A 16 -12.65 3.53 8.00
N ASP A 17 -12.99 4.24 9.08
CA ASP A 17 -13.45 5.63 8.98
C ASP A 17 -12.29 6.59 8.70
N GLU A 18 -11.12 6.38 9.33
CA GLU A 18 -9.90 7.13 9.00
C GLU A 18 -9.48 6.90 7.55
N VAL A 19 -9.57 5.67 7.04
CA VAL A 19 -9.28 5.36 5.65
C VAL A 19 -10.22 6.12 4.71
N LYS A 20 -11.53 6.13 4.98
CA LYS A 20 -12.50 6.87 4.16
C LYS A 20 -12.25 8.37 4.17
N GLU A 21 -11.92 8.93 5.33
CA GLU A 21 -11.60 10.36 5.44
C GLU A 21 -10.34 10.71 4.65
N LEU A 22 -9.29 9.90 4.76
CA LEU A 22 -8.05 10.08 4.01
C LEU A 22 -8.27 9.94 2.50
N ILE A 23 -9.13 9.00 2.06
CA ILE A 23 -9.47 8.85 0.64
C ILE A 23 -10.14 10.13 0.15
N LYS A 24 -11.12 10.65 0.89
CA LYS A 24 -11.79 11.90 0.53
C LYS A 24 -10.79 13.06 0.43
N LYS A 25 -9.94 13.25 1.45
CA LYS A 25 -8.90 14.29 1.45
C LYS A 25 -7.95 14.14 0.26
N SER A 26 -7.51 12.92 -0.02
CA SER A 26 -6.65 12.61 -1.17
C SER A 26 -7.31 13.01 -2.49
N GLN A 27 -8.59 12.69 -2.66
CA GLN A 27 -9.38 13.06 -3.85
C GLN A 27 -9.63 14.56 -3.96
N ASP A 28 -9.70 15.27 -2.83
CA ASP A 28 -9.77 16.74 -2.76
C ASP A 28 -8.41 17.43 -3.00
N GLY A 29 -7.34 16.66 -3.26
CA GLY A 29 -5.99 17.16 -3.62
C GLY A 29 -4.97 17.17 -2.48
N ASP A 30 -5.28 16.57 -1.32
CA ASP A 30 -4.34 16.44 -0.20
C ASP A 30 -3.28 15.36 -0.49
N GLN A 31 -2.10 15.82 -0.92
CA GLN A 31 -0.95 14.95 -1.20
C GLN A 31 -0.47 14.17 0.03
N GLN A 32 -0.58 14.74 1.24
CA GLN A 32 -0.14 14.03 2.45
C GLN A 32 -1.08 12.88 2.79
N ALA A 33 -2.39 13.09 2.63
CA ALA A 33 -3.38 12.03 2.78
C ALA A 33 -3.16 10.89 1.77
N ARG A 34 -2.85 11.26 0.51
CA ARG A 34 -2.49 10.33 -0.55
C ARG A 34 -1.26 9.49 -0.20
N ASP A 35 -0.16 10.15 0.17
CA ASP A 35 1.10 9.49 0.48
C ASP A 35 0.95 8.56 1.70
N LEU A 36 0.18 8.99 2.71
CA LEU A 36 -0.12 8.18 3.89
C LEU A 36 -0.92 6.92 3.53
N LEU A 37 -1.94 7.03 2.67
CA LEU A 37 -2.71 5.88 2.19
C LEU A 37 -1.82 4.88 1.45
N VAL A 38 -0.95 5.36 0.56
CA VAL A 38 -0.03 4.50 -0.18
C VAL A 38 0.96 3.81 0.76
N GLU A 39 1.61 4.54 1.67
CA GLU A 39 2.59 3.98 2.61
C GLU A 39 1.97 2.88 3.48
N LYS A 40 0.75 3.11 3.98
CA LYS A 40 0.05 2.17 4.86
C LYS A 40 -0.42 0.91 4.15
N ASN A 41 -0.62 0.97 2.83
CA ASN A 41 -1.14 -0.14 2.03
C ASN A 41 -0.08 -0.86 1.19
N MET A 42 1.21 -0.51 1.27
CA MET A 42 2.27 -1.23 0.53
C MET A 42 2.31 -2.73 0.84
N ARG A 43 2.01 -3.14 2.08
CA ARG A 43 1.95 -4.55 2.47
C ARG A 43 0.83 -5.33 1.77
N LEU A 44 -0.26 -4.65 1.42
CA LEU A 44 -1.36 -5.23 0.64
C LEU A 44 -0.87 -5.60 -0.76
N VAL A 45 -0.04 -4.76 -1.39
CA VAL A 45 0.54 -5.04 -2.71
C VAL A 45 1.37 -6.32 -2.65
N TRP A 46 2.24 -6.46 -1.64
CA TRP A 46 3.04 -7.67 -1.46
C TRP A 46 2.18 -8.93 -1.26
N SER A 47 1.12 -8.83 -0.45
CA SER A 47 0.13 -9.92 -0.27
C SER A 47 -0.51 -10.37 -1.59
N VAL A 48 -0.78 -9.44 -2.51
CA VAL A 48 -1.29 -9.76 -3.84
C VAL A 48 -0.21 -10.40 -4.71
N VAL A 49 1.01 -9.84 -4.75
CA VAL A 49 2.16 -10.35 -5.53
C VAL A 49 2.47 -11.81 -5.22
N GLN A 50 2.36 -12.22 -3.94
CA GLN A 50 2.56 -13.62 -3.52
C GLN A 50 1.73 -14.63 -4.32
N ARG A 51 0.56 -14.23 -4.82
CA ARG A 51 -0.35 -15.09 -5.60
C ARG A 51 0.09 -15.29 -7.05
N PHE A 52 1.06 -14.50 -7.52
CA PHE A 52 1.57 -14.47 -8.89
C PHE A 52 3.03 -14.94 -9.00
N LEU A 53 3.66 -15.31 -7.89
CA LEU A 53 4.99 -15.91 -7.88
C LEU A 53 5.04 -17.20 -8.71
N ASN A 54 6.22 -17.54 -9.22
CA ASN A 54 6.50 -18.71 -10.05
C ASN A 54 5.76 -18.76 -11.41
N ARG A 55 5.33 -17.60 -11.93
CA ARG A 55 4.72 -17.48 -13.26
C ARG A 55 5.68 -16.96 -14.34
N GLY A 56 6.97 -16.90 -14.04
CA GLY A 56 8.02 -16.41 -14.96
C GLY A 56 8.22 -14.89 -14.94
N TYR A 57 7.58 -14.17 -14.03
CA TYR A 57 7.78 -12.73 -13.81
C TYR A 57 8.64 -12.48 -12.59
N GLU A 58 9.43 -11.40 -12.64
CA GLU A 58 10.25 -10.93 -11.53
C GLU A 58 9.32 -10.30 -10.45
N PRO A 59 9.47 -10.67 -9.16
CA PRO A 59 8.59 -10.18 -8.10
C PRO A 59 8.57 -8.66 -7.91
N ASP A 60 9.69 -7.98 -8.09
CA ASP A 60 9.78 -6.52 -7.97
C ASP A 60 9.08 -5.83 -9.15
N ASP A 61 9.11 -6.38 -10.37
CA ASP A 61 8.32 -5.91 -11.50
C ASP A 61 6.81 -5.98 -11.21
N LEU A 62 6.35 -7.12 -10.68
CA LEU A 62 4.95 -7.31 -10.26
C LEU A 62 4.57 -6.33 -9.14
N PHE A 63 5.48 -6.11 -8.19
CA PHE A 63 5.28 -5.16 -7.10
C PHE A 63 5.17 -3.73 -7.61
N GLN A 64 6.03 -3.30 -8.54
CA GLN A 64 5.97 -1.97 -9.15
C GLN A 64 4.65 -1.74 -9.88
N ILE A 65 4.21 -2.70 -10.70
CA ILE A 65 2.89 -2.64 -11.37
C ILE A 65 1.75 -2.56 -10.34
N GLY A 66 1.85 -3.35 -9.27
CA GLY A 66 0.90 -3.33 -8.16
C GLY A 66 0.85 -1.98 -7.44
N CYS A 67 2.00 -1.35 -7.20
CA CYS A 67 2.10 -0.01 -6.62
C CYS A 67 1.48 1.06 -7.53
N ILE A 68 1.69 0.96 -8.86
CA ILE A 68 1.01 1.85 -9.83
C ILE A 68 -0.51 1.65 -9.76
N GLY A 69 -0.98 0.40 -9.63
CA GLY A 69 -2.39 0.09 -9.44
C GLY A 69 -2.96 0.71 -8.17
N LEU A 70 -2.26 0.54 -7.04
CA LEU A 70 -2.64 1.14 -5.76
C LEU A 70 -2.74 2.67 -5.85
N LEU A 71 -1.74 3.32 -6.46
CA LEU A 71 -1.72 4.76 -6.66
C LEU A 71 -2.97 5.25 -7.42
N LYS A 72 -3.30 4.58 -8.53
CA LYS A 72 -4.46 4.91 -9.36
C LYS A 72 -5.78 4.73 -8.62
N SER A 73 -5.90 3.71 -7.78
CA SER A 73 -7.09 3.43 -6.97
C SER A 73 -7.27 4.39 -5.78
N VAL A 74 -6.19 5.06 -5.35
CA VAL A 74 -6.29 6.15 -4.37
C VAL A 74 -6.75 7.43 -5.06
N ASP A 75 -6.32 7.65 -6.30
CA ASP A 75 -6.65 8.85 -7.09
C ASP A 75 -8.08 8.82 -7.69
N LYS A 76 -8.71 7.64 -7.85
CA LYS A 76 -10.03 7.44 -8.50
C LYS A 76 -10.84 6.35 -7.81
#